data_AF-A0A3D3AGC3-F1
#
_entry.id   AF-A0A3D3AGC3-F1
#
_cell.length_a   1.000
_cell.length_b   1.000
_cell.length_c   1.000
_cell.angle_alpha   90.00
_cell.angle_beta   90.00
_cell.angle_gamma   90.00
#
_symmetry.space_group_name_H-M   'P 1'
#
loop_
_entity.id
_entity.type
_entity.pdbx_description
1 polymer ?
#
loop_
_entity_poly.entity_id
_entity_poly.type
_entity_poly.pdbx_seq_one_letter_code
_entity_poly.pdbx_strand_id
1 'polypeptide(L)'
;KNNYGGFDDAYLFRYVFKSESNADVDAVKIDKIEVKVGEKVTITGNEGVNYRLFTFKEGRKDRWDSSPVSVGSTLDWTPEEAGNYVLDVQVMDGDNVVAWKLITVKVVEP
;
A
#
# COMPACT_ATOMS: atom_id res chain seq x y z
N LYS A 1 -1.72 -20.30 18.02
CA LYS A 1 -0.45 -20.00 17.34
C LYS A 1 -0.49 -20.69 15.99
N ASN A 2 -0.86 -19.95 14.95
CA ASN A 2 -0.72 -20.37 13.57
C ASN A 2 0.77 -20.35 13.23
N ASN A 3 1.23 -21.46 12.64
CA ASN A 3 2.61 -21.91 12.61
C ASN A 3 3.28 -21.53 11.26
N TYR A 4 3.10 -20.28 10.83
CA TYR A 4 3.64 -19.79 9.56
C TYR A 4 4.67 -18.71 9.87
N GLY A 5 5.83 -19.16 10.33
CA GLY A 5 6.92 -18.29 10.74
C GLY A 5 7.33 -17.33 9.62
N GLY A 6 7.07 -16.04 9.84
CA GLY A 6 7.88 -14.88 9.43
C GLY A 6 8.15 -14.62 7.94
N PHE A 7 7.94 -15.58 7.05
CA PHE A 7 8.26 -15.48 5.61
C PHE A 7 7.04 -15.58 4.70
N ASP A 8 5.87 -15.88 5.27
CA ASP A 8 4.69 -16.26 4.51
C ASP A 8 3.56 -15.22 4.55
N ASP A 9 3.58 -14.21 5.42
CA ASP A 9 2.45 -13.27 5.53
C ASP A 9 2.30 -12.37 4.30
N ALA A 10 3.39 -11.86 3.71
CA ALA A 10 3.36 -11.11 2.45
C ALA A 10 3.08 -12.00 1.22
N TYR A 11 3.54 -13.26 1.25
CA TYR A 11 3.37 -14.24 0.17
C TYR A 11 1.94 -14.81 0.13
N LEU A 12 1.38 -15.17 1.29
CA LEU A 12 -0.06 -15.43 1.47
C LEU A 12 -0.88 -14.18 1.17
N PHE A 13 -0.37 -12.96 1.37
CA PHE A 13 -1.09 -11.72 1.07
C PHE A 13 -1.37 -11.53 -0.42
N ARG A 14 -0.37 -11.74 -1.27
CA ARG A 14 -0.53 -11.74 -2.75
C ARG A 14 -1.46 -12.86 -3.23
N TYR A 15 -1.54 -13.96 -2.49
CA TYR A 15 -2.36 -15.12 -2.84
C TYR A 15 -3.82 -14.98 -2.35
N VAL A 16 -4.05 -14.32 -1.21
CA VAL A 16 -5.38 -14.11 -0.61
C VAL A 16 -6.04 -12.83 -1.14
N PHE A 17 -5.27 -11.80 -1.49
CA PHE A 17 -5.77 -10.63 -2.21
C PHE A 17 -5.33 -10.71 -3.67
N LYS A 18 -6.22 -11.19 -4.54
CA LYS A 18 -6.08 -10.94 -5.98
C LYS A 18 -6.04 -9.42 -6.17
N SER A 19 -5.12 -8.89 -6.96
CA SER A 19 -5.28 -7.52 -7.47
C SER A 19 -6.40 -7.51 -8.49
N GLU A 20 -7.31 -6.54 -8.39
CA GLU A 20 -8.24 -6.24 -9.47
C GLU A 20 -7.63 -5.10 -10.28
N SER A 21 -7.24 -5.38 -11.51
CA SER A 21 -6.56 -4.43 -12.38
C SER A 21 -7.53 -3.77 -13.34
N ASN A 22 -7.35 -2.48 -13.52
CA ASN A 22 -7.92 -1.67 -14.57
C ASN A 22 -6.86 -0.65 -15.04
N ALA A 23 -7.17 0.11 -16.08
CA ALA A 23 -6.24 1.10 -16.64
C ALA A 23 -5.77 2.16 -15.62
N ASP A 24 -6.61 2.49 -14.62
CA ASP A 24 -6.30 3.50 -13.62
C ASP A 24 -5.30 3.01 -12.58
N VAL A 25 -5.49 1.80 -12.06
CA VAL A 25 -4.56 1.23 -11.08
C VAL A 25 -3.23 0.84 -11.72
N ASP A 26 -3.26 0.43 -13.00
CA ASP A 26 -2.05 0.11 -13.76
C ASP A 26 -1.20 1.36 -14.04
N ALA A 27 -1.85 2.52 -14.18
CA ALA A 27 -1.18 3.81 -14.38
C ALA A 27 -0.50 4.35 -13.11
N VAL A 28 -0.80 3.78 -11.93
CA VAL A 28 -0.23 4.22 -10.65
C VAL A 28 1.29 4.09 -10.66
N LYS A 29 1.99 5.18 -10.32
CA LYS A 29 3.45 5.24 -10.15
C LYS A 29 3.79 5.57 -8.71
N ILE A 30 4.90 5.02 -8.24
CA ILE A 30 5.50 5.34 -6.95
C ILE A 30 6.89 5.91 -7.22
N ASP A 31 7.27 6.94 -6.49
CA ASP A 31 8.56 7.61 -6.67
C ASP A 31 9.75 6.79 -6.14
N LYS A 32 9.55 6.05 -5.04
CA LYS A 32 10.59 5.21 -4.40
C LYS A 32 10.02 3.97 -3.73
N ILE A 33 10.80 2.88 -3.74
CA ILE A 33 10.45 1.60 -3.09
C ILE A 33 11.40 1.22 -1.95
N GLU A 34 12.47 1.99 -1.74
CA GLU A 34 13.30 1.96 -0.55
C GLU A 34 13.40 3.40 -0.03
N VAL A 35 13.12 3.61 1.25
CA VAL A 35 12.96 4.94 1.86
C VAL A 35 13.43 4.94 3.30
N LYS A 36 13.89 6.08 3.82
CA LYS A 36 14.22 6.22 5.24
C LYS A 36 12.99 6.53 6.08
N VAL A 37 13.01 6.18 7.36
CA VAL A 37 12.00 6.64 8.33
C VAL A 37 11.90 8.17 8.27
N GLY A 38 10.67 8.70 8.19
CA GLY A 38 10.39 10.13 8.09
C GLY A 38 10.54 10.75 6.70
N GLU A 39 11.01 9.99 5.71
CA GLU A 39 11.09 10.46 4.32
C GLU A 39 9.77 10.17 3.58
N LYS A 40 9.22 11.20 2.92
CA LYS A 40 7.95 11.09 2.21
C LYS A 40 8.08 10.22 0.95
N VAL A 41 7.10 9.36 0.75
CA VAL A 41 6.82 8.58 -0.47
C VAL A 41 5.60 9.19 -1.15
N THR A 42 5.69 9.40 -2.46
CA THR A 42 4.59 9.96 -3.26
C THR A 42 4.17 8.95 -4.32
N ILE A 43 2.86 8.71 -4.37
CA ILE A 43 2.20 7.81 -5.31
C ILE A 43 1.26 8.66 -6.17
N THR A 44 1.37 8.55 -7.49
CA THR A 44 0.56 9.30 -8.45
C THR A 44 -0.24 8.36 -9.33
N GLY A 45 -1.52 8.67 -9.53
CA GLY A 45 -2.38 8.02 -10.51
C GLY A 45 -2.79 8.98 -11.63
N ASN A 46 -3.78 8.56 -12.42
CA ASN A 46 -4.42 9.42 -13.42
C ASN A 46 -5.11 10.63 -12.75
N GLU A 47 -5.05 11.80 -13.40
CA GLU A 47 -5.76 13.00 -12.96
C GLU A 47 -7.28 12.76 -12.93
N GLY A 48 -7.96 13.31 -11.92
CA GLY A 48 -9.42 13.20 -11.79
C GLY A 48 -9.91 11.85 -11.25
N VAL A 49 -9.03 10.85 -11.11
CA VAL A 49 -9.35 9.58 -10.46
C VAL A 49 -9.08 9.70 -8.96
N ASN A 50 -9.98 9.16 -8.15
CA ASN A 50 -9.84 9.15 -6.71
C ASN A 50 -9.24 7.82 -6.23
N TYR A 51 -8.18 7.90 -5.44
CA TYR A 51 -7.54 6.73 -4.84
C TYR A 51 -7.59 6.80 -3.32
N ARG A 52 -7.45 5.63 -2.68
CA ARG A 52 -7.19 5.49 -1.24
C ARG A 52 -5.91 4.71 -1.04
N LEU A 53 -5.15 5.09 -0.02
CA LEU A 53 -3.94 4.40 0.40
C LEU A 53 -4.14 3.78 1.78
N PHE A 54 -3.82 2.50 1.91
CA PHE A 54 -3.62 1.81 3.18
C PHE A 54 -2.23 1.20 3.22
N THR A 55 -1.70 1.00 4.41
CA THR A 55 -0.39 0.44 4.66
C THR A 55 -0.52 -0.82 5.49
N PHE A 56 0.41 -1.76 5.31
CA PHE A 56 0.59 -2.93 6.16
C PHE A 56 2.08 -3.15 6.41
N LYS A 57 2.50 -3.02 7.67
CA LYS A 57 3.86 -3.35 8.11
C LYS A 57 3.93 -4.84 8.46
N GLU A 58 4.94 -5.53 7.94
CA GLU A 58 5.25 -6.90 8.31
C GLU A 58 5.42 -7.08 9.83
N GLY A 59 4.83 -8.13 10.38
CA GLY A 59 4.90 -8.44 11.82
C GLY A 59 3.96 -7.65 12.73
N ARG A 60 3.15 -6.72 12.19
CA ARG A 60 2.13 -6.04 13.00
C ARG A 60 0.91 -6.94 13.25
N LYS A 61 0.22 -6.73 14.39
CA LYS A 61 -0.93 -7.55 14.80
C LYS A 61 -2.16 -7.37 13.90
N ASP A 62 -2.49 -6.13 13.57
CA ASP A 62 -3.67 -5.80 12.77
C ASP A 62 -3.33 -5.75 11.27
N ARG A 63 -4.22 -6.22 10.40
CA ARG A 63 -3.88 -6.41 8.98
C ARG A 63 -3.85 -5.11 8.18
N TRP A 64 -4.74 -4.16 8.44
CA TRP A 64 -4.85 -2.88 7.70
C TRP A 64 -4.93 -1.70 8.67
N ASP A 65 -4.61 -0.50 8.18
CA ASP A 65 -4.92 0.72 8.90
C ASP A 65 -6.44 0.82 9.09
N SER A 66 -6.90 1.39 10.19
CA SER A 66 -8.33 1.54 10.48
C SER A 66 -9.05 2.52 9.54
N SER A 67 -8.27 3.39 8.89
CA SER A 67 -8.69 4.41 7.93
C SER A 67 -7.60 4.60 6.87
N PRO A 68 -7.93 5.09 5.67
CA PRO A 68 -6.91 5.37 4.66
C PRO A 68 -5.94 6.43 5.17
N VAL A 69 -4.65 6.20 4.97
CA VAL A 69 -3.58 7.15 5.36
C VAL A 69 -3.46 8.30 4.37
N SER A 70 -4.01 8.14 3.17
CA SER A 70 -4.04 9.18 2.13
C SER A 70 -5.21 8.95 1.16
N VAL A 71 -5.75 10.02 0.59
CA VAL A 71 -6.86 10.00 -0.38
C VAL A 71 -6.68 11.07 -1.46
N GLY A 72 -7.12 10.79 -2.69
CA GLY A 72 -7.05 11.71 -3.83
C GLY A 72 -6.28 11.14 -5.03
N SER A 73 -6.03 11.96 -6.07
CA SER A 73 -5.27 11.55 -7.27
C SER A 73 -3.76 11.43 -7.04
N THR A 74 -3.27 12.10 -6.00
CA THR A 74 -1.89 11.99 -5.49
C THR A 74 -1.98 11.57 -4.04
N LEU A 75 -1.25 10.52 -3.68
CA LEU A 75 -1.21 9.97 -2.33
C LEU A 75 0.18 10.18 -1.76
N ASP A 76 0.24 10.73 -0.56
CA ASP A 76 1.48 10.93 0.19
C ASP A 76 1.46 10.05 1.44
N TRP A 77 2.57 9.36 1.68
CA TRP A 77 2.78 8.55 2.88
C TRP A 77 4.18 8.78 3.43
N THR A 78 4.27 8.93 4.75
CA THR A 78 5.53 9.06 5.47
C THR A 78 5.61 7.94 6.50
N PRO A 79 6.54 6.97 6.37
CA PRO A 79 6.67 5.90 7.33
C PRO A 79 7.29 6.41 8.64
N GLU A 80 6.69 5.99 9.76
CA GLU A 80 7.16 6.34 11.11
C GLU A 80 8.10 5.29 11.71
N GLU A 81 8.13 4.08 11.15
CA GLU A 81 8.95 2.97 11.66
C GLU A 81 9.65 2.24 10.51
N ALA A 82 10.86 1.73 10.79
CA ALA A 82 11.57 0.87 9.84
C ALA A 82 10.89 -0.51 9.71
N GLY A 83 11.02 -1.13 8.54
CA GLY A 83 10.45 -2.44 8.25
C GLY A 83 9.99 -2.58 6.79
N ASN A 84 9.48 -3.76 6.46
CA ASN A 84 8.86 -4.02 5.15
C ASN A 84 7.38 -3.66 5.21
N TYR A 85 6.92 -2.91 4.20
CA TYR A 85 5.54 -2.48 4.07
C TYR A 85 4.93 -2.98 2.76
N VAL A 86 3.64 -3.29 2.81
CA VAL A 86 2.76 -3.42 1.66
C VAL A 86 1.83 -2.21 1.66
N LEU A 87 1.82 -1.48 0.56
CA LEU A 87 0.91 -0.39 0.29
C LEU A 87 -0.24 -0.91 -0.58
N ASP A 88 -1.47 -0.71 -0.15
CA ASP A 88 -2.69 -1.01 -0.91
C ASP A 88 -3.24 0.28 -1.48
N VAL A 89 -3.14 0.40 -2.81
CA VAL A 89 -3.66 1.53 -3.58
C VAL A 89 -4.95 1.09 -4.23
N GLN A 90 -6.06 1.65 -3.76
CA GLN A 90 -7.41 1.34 -4.22
C GLN A 90 -7.94 2.45 -5.12
N VAL A 91 -8.55 2.09 -6.25
CA VAL A 91 -9.29 2.99 -7.14
C VAL A 91 -10.73 3.05 -6.69
N MET A 92 -11.26 4.26 -6.54
CA MET A 92 -12.61 4.51 -6.04
C MET A 92 -13.53 4.99 -7.16
N ASP A 93 -14.73 4.40 -7.24
CA ASP A 93 -15.88 4.94 -7.96
C ASP A 93 -16.97 5.28 -6.92
N GLY A 94 -17.02 6.54 -6.53
CA GLY A 94 -17.76 6.99 -5.35
C GLY A 94 -17.21 6.33 -4.08
N ASP A 95 -18.07 5.57 -3.38
CA ASP A 95 -17.70 4.81 -2.18
C ASP A 95 -17.24 3.38 -2.47
N ASN A 96 -17.33 2.93 -3.73
CA ASN A 96 -16.99 1.57 -4.13
C ASN A 96 -15.53 1.46 -4.54
N VAL A 97 -14.87 0.39 -4.13
CA VAL A 97 -13.56 0.01 -4.66
C VAL A 97 -13.78 -0.75 -5.96
N VAL A 98 -13.16 -0.31 -7.06
CA VAL A 98 -13.32 -0.91 -8.40
C VAL A 98 -12.05 -1.56 -8.94
N ALA A 99 -10.89 -1.25 -8.37
CA ALA A 99 -9.61 -1.84 -8.69
C ALA A 99 -8.63 -1.58 -7.55
N TRP A 100 -7.58 -2.40 -7.42
CA TRP A 100 -6.52 -2.18 -6.44
C TRP A 100 -5.21 -2.86 -6.84
N LYS A 101 -4.09 -2.28 -6.39
CA LYS A 101 -2.77 -2.89 -6.51
C LYS A 101 -1.98 -2.79 -5.21
N LEU A 102 -1.13 -3.78 -5.03
CA LEU A 102 -0.22 -3.86 -3.90
C LEU A 102 1.19 -3.47 -4.34
N ILE A 103 1.84 -2.59 -3.57
CA ILE A 103 3.22 -2.16 -3.79
C ILE A 103 4.03 -2.48 -2.54
N THR A 104 5.18 -3.15 -2.70
CA THR A 104 6.07 -3.40 -1.57
C THR A 104 7.08 -2.25 -1.44
N VAL A 105 7.22 -1.72 -0.23
CA VAL A 105 8.19 -0.66 0.10
C VAL A 105 9.02 -1.10 1.30
N LYS A 106 10.33 -0.92 1.22
CA LYS A 106 11.26 -1.17 2.32
C LYS A 106 11.61 0.14 3.02
N VAL A 107 11.38 0.21 4.32
CA VAL A 107 11.73 1.35 5.15
C VAL A 107 12.95 1.01 5.99
N VAL A 108 14.00 1.83 5.88
CA VAL A 108 15.24 1.69 6.65
C VAL A 108 15.37 2.79 7.70
N GLU A 109 16.23 2.58 8.70
CA GLU A 109 16.53 3.62 9.70
C GLU A 109 17.11 4.89 9.03
N PRO A 110 16.97 6.07 9.68
CA PRO A 110 17.46 7.36 9.16
C PRO A 110 18.95 7.41 8.79
#